data_AF-A0AA38JB94-F1
#
_entry.id   AF-A0AA38JB94-F1
#
_cell.length_a   1.000
_cell.length_b   1.000
_cell.length_c   1.000
_cell.angle_alpha   90.00
_cell.angle_beta   90.00
_cell.angle_gamma   90.00
#
_symmetry.space_group_name_H-M   'P 1'
#
loop_
_entity.id
_entity.type
_entity.pdbx_description
1 polymer ?
#
loop_
_entity_poly.entity_id
_entity_poly.type
_entity_poly.pdbx_seq_one_letter_code
_entity_poly.pdbx_strand_id
1 'polypeptide(L)'
;MKFAEQSCTCKLHGYKPKPEYHHECPYILVVNKGPHTHLAPLPEKTPASVKIELESLLQKLEVDLADITPQSFLRHPVVKSYLSSRFPMLQNSMLSDLHISLSNRSHLKVYIQRIKRTCFPWGTGWNGTIFGLFYTIYKLSHCKIQCYRT
;
A
#
# COMPACT_ATOMS: atom_id res chain seq x y z
N MET A 1 14.31 3.19 10.98
CA MET A 1 14.27 4.61 10.62
C MET A 1 13.79 5.36 11.84
N LYS A 2 14.67 6.15 12.48
CA LYS A 2 14.28 7.08 13.54
C LYS A 2 13.82 8.36 12.84
N PHE A 3 12.58 8.77 13.06
CA PHE A 3 12.15 10.11 12.68
C PHE A 3 12.88 11.08 13.61
N ALA A 4 13.70 11.96 13.04
CA ALA A 4 14.28 13.04 13.82
C ALA A 4 13.13 13.94 14.27
N GLU A 5 12.94 14.05 15.57
CA GLU A 5 11.98 14.98 16.16
C GLU A 5 12.51 16.39 15.89
N GLN A 6 12.03 17.01 14.82
CA GLN A 6 12.43 18.37 14.43
C GLN A 6 11.69 19.34 15.35
N SER A 7 12.45 20.18 16.07
CA SER A 7 11.86 21.19 16.95
C SER A 7 11.11 22.22 16.11
N CYS A 8 9.79 22.20 16.21
CA CYS A 8 8.90 23.15 15.57
C CYS A 8 8.39 24.17 16.59
N THR A 9 8.47 25.46 16.25
CA THR A 9 7.91 26.55 17.07
C THR A 9 6.45 26.87 16.74
N CYS A 10 5.92 26.31 15.65
CA CYS A 10 4.53 26.48 15.23
C CYS A 10 3.57 25.77 16.21
N LYS A 11 2.51 26.46 16.62
CA LYS A 11 1.49 25.93 17.54
C LYS A 11 0.22 25.57 16.78
N LEU A 12 -0.31 24.39 17.04
CA LEU A 12 -1.59 23.93 16.50
C LEU A 12 -2.71 24.22 17.50
N HIS A 13 -3.72 24.98 17.10
CA HIS A 13 -4.91 25.26 17.91
C HIS A 13 -6.13 24.62 17.26
N GLY A 14 -6.85 23.78 18.01
CA GLY A 14 -8.13 23.22 17.60
C GLY A 14 -9.29 23.88 18.33
N TYR A 15 -10.26 24.41 17.60
CA TYR A 15 -11.49 25.00 18.13
C TYR A 15 -12.66 24.10 17.76
N LYS A 16 -13.25 23.49 18.79
CA LYS A 16 -14.47 22.69 18.65
C LYS A 16 -15.68 23.52 19.09
N PRO A 17 -16.77 23.56 18.30
CA PRO A 17 -18.01 24.18 18.74
C PRO A 17 -18.54 23.52 20.02
N LYS A 18 -19.26 24.28 20.85
CA LYS A 18 -19.92 23.71 22.02
C LYS A 18 -20.97 22.67 21.59
N PRO A 19 -21.27 21.65 22.42
CA PRO A 19 -22.21 20.57 22.05
C PRO A 19 -23.55 21.05 21.49
N GLU A 20 -24.08 22.13 22.06
CA GLU A 20 -25.36 22.74 21.68
C GLU A 20 -25.39 23.23 20.22
N TYR A 21 -24.25 23.59 19.63
CA TYR A 21 -24.14 24.15 18.28
C TYR A 21 -23.61 23.16 17.24
N HIS A 22 -23.50 21.86 17.56
CA HIS A 22 -22.98 20.85 16.62
C HIS A 22 -23.88 20.67 15.40
N HIS A 23 -25.19 20.88 15.55
CA HIS A 23 -26.15 20.81 14.45
C HIS A 23 -25.98 21.95 13.44
N GLU A 24 -25.57 23.13 13.91
CA GLU A 24 -25.35 24.33 13.09
C GLU A 24 -23.93 24.37 12.51
N CYS A 25 -22.93 23.91 13.26
CA CYS A 25 -21.54 23.84 12.83
C CYS A 25 -20.94 22.47 13.20
N PRO A 26 -20.94 21.51 12.26
CA PRO A 26 -20.36 20.19 12.49
C PRO A 26 -18.82 20.17 12.30
N TYR A 27 -18.20 21.31 12.00
CA TYR A 27 -16.79 21.40 11.64
C TYR A 27 -15.94 21.85 12.84
N ILE A 28 -14.70 21.35 12.89
CA ILE A 28 -13.68 21.79 13.84
C ILE A 28 -12.72 22.69 13.07
N LEU A 29 -12.45 23.88 13.62
CA LEU A 29 -11.46 24.78 13.06
C LEU A 29 -10.09 24.42 13.62
N VAL A 30 -9.12 24.18 12.73
CA VAL A 30 -7.73 23.92 13.11
C VAL A 30 -6.85 25.03 12.54
N VAL A 31 -6.13 25.74 13.39
CA VAL A 31 -5.30 26.90 13.03
C VAL A 31 -3.85 26.64 13.42
N ASN A 32 -2.94 26.88 12.47
CA ASN A 32 -1.51 26.93 12.73
C ASN A 32 -1.11 28.37 13.08
N LYS A 33 -0.40 28.55 14.19
CA LYS A 33 0.10 29.86 14.63
C LYS A 33 1.62 29.86 14.69
N GLY A 34 2.21 30.76 13.91
CA GLY A 34 3.66 30.92 13.78
C GLY A 34 4.24 30.22 12.54
N PRO A 35 5.45 30.60 12.10
CA PRO A 35 6.10 29.99 10.95
C PRO A 35 6.63 28.58 11.28
N HIS A 36 6.61 27.69 10.30
CA HIS A 36 7.36 26.44 10.39
C HIS A 36 8.85 26.70 10.14
N THR A 37 9.70 26.17 11.02
CA THR A 37 11.17 26.22 10.89
C THR A 37 11.73 25.06 10.07
N HIS A 38 10.85 24.17 9.58
CA HIS A 38 11.20 22.98 8.85
C HIS A 38 10.32 22.83 7.60
N LEU A 39 10.78 22.02 6.66
CA LEU A 39 10.00 21.66 5.48
C LEU A 39 8.82 20.79 5.88
N ALA A 40 7.77 20.82 5.05
CA ALA A 40 6.64 19.92 5.21
C ALA A 40 7.14 18.46 5.23
N PRO A 41 6.62 17.61 6.14
CA PRO A 41 7.01 16.21 6.18
C PRO A 41 6.61 15.54 4.86
N LEU A 42 7.41 14.56 4.46
CA LEU A 42 7.15 13.80 3.24
C LEU A 42 5.83 13.01 3.38
N PRO A 43 5.06 12.86 2.29
CA PRO A 43 3.80 12.14 2.33
C PRO A 43 4.04 10.65 2.63
N GLU A 44 3.65 10.20 3.82
CA GLU A 44 3.80 8.80 4.21
C GLU A 44 2.67 7.91 3.68
N LYS A 45 1.49 8.48 3.45
CA LYS A 45 0.33 7.72 2.98
C LYS A 45 0.45 7.45 1.49
N THR A 46 0.50 6.17 1.11
CA THR A 46 0.44 5.77 -0.30
C THR A 46 -0.92 6.17 -0.90
N PRO A 47 -0.94 6.92 -2.02
CA PRO A 47 -2.16 7.23 -2.76
C PRO A 47 -2.88 5.96 -3.26
N ALA A 48 -4.18 6.07 -3.52
CA ALA A 48 -4.99 4.94 -3.96
C ALA A 48 -4.54 4.36 -5.31
N SER A 49 -4.17 5.22 -6.28
CA SER A 49 -3.65 4.80 -7.59
C SER A 49 -2.42 3.90 -7.46
N VAL A 50 -1.45 4.34 -6.66
CA VAL A 50 -0.20 3.61 -6.40
C VAL A 50 -0.47 2.27 -5.69
N LYS A 51 -1.45 2.23 -4.78
CA LYS A 51 -1.87 0.97 -4.14
C LYS A 51 -2.39 -0.02 -5.17
N ILE A 52 -3.28 0.42 -6.08
CA ILE A 52 -3.84 -0.43 -7.14
C ILE A 52 -2.72 -0.95 -8.05
N GLU A 53 -1.78 -0.09 -8.45
CA GLU A 53 -0.62 -0.49 -9.26
C GLU A 53 0.23 -1.55 -8.54
N LEU A 54 0.51 -1.34 -7.24
CA LEU A 54 1.28 -2.29 -6.43
C LEU A 54 0.56 -3.63 -6.24
N GLU A 55 -0.75 -3.61 -6.01
CA GLU A 55 -1.57 -4.82 -5.86
C GLU A 55 -1.63 -5.61 -7.18
N SER A 56 -1.79 -4.93 -8.32
CA SER A 56 -1.70 -5.56 -9.64
C SER A 56 -0.33 -6.20 -9.88
N LEU A 57 0.76 -5.52 -9.49
CA LEU A 57 2.10 -6.05 -9.63
C LEU A 57 2.34 -7.28 -8.75
N LEU A 58 1.79 -7.28 -7.52
CA LEU A 58 1.89 -8.42 -6.61
C LEU A 58 1.10 -9.64 -7.12
N GLN A 59 -0.04 -9.43 -7.75
CA GLN A 59 -0.84 -10.52 -8.33
C GLN A 59 -0.14 -11.20 -9.51
N LYS A 60 0.69 -10.46 -10.27
CA LYS A 60 1.49 -11.00 -11.39
C LYS A 60 2.62 -11.94 -10.97
N LEU A 61 2.94 -12.02 -9.68
CA LEU A 61 3.95 -12.94 -9.16
C LEU A 61 3.45 -14.39 -9.09
N GLU A 62 2.13 -14.59 -9.16
CA GLU A 62 1.47 -15.90 -9.15
C GLU A 62 2.02 -16.83 -8.03
N VAL A 63 2.77 -17.87 -8.41
CA VAL A 63 3.33 -18.88 -7.51
C VAL A 63 4.39 -18.29 -6.59
N ASP A 64 5.23 -17.39 -7.10
CA ASP A 64 6.32 -16.76 -6.34
C ASP A 64 5.79 -15.88 -5.20
N LEU A 65 4.53 -15.43 -5.31
CA LEU A 65 3.88 -14.63 -4.28
C LEU A 65 3.91 -15.33 -2.94
N ALA A 66 3.73 -16.65 -2.87
CA ALA A 66 3.60 -17.42 -1.63
C ALA A 66 4.77 -17.20 -0.66
N ASP A 67 6.00 -17.25 -1.18
CA ASP A 67 7.24 -17.15 -0.39
C ASP A 67 7.90 -15.79 -0.47
N ILE A 68 7.29 -14.84 -1.17
CA ILE A 68 7.96 -13.56 -1.41
C ILE A 68 8.16 -12.76 -0.12
N THR A 69 9.36 -12.21 0.02
CA THR A 69 9.76 -11.29 1.07
C THR A 69 9.86 -9.88 0.48
N PRO A 70 9.80 -8.80 1.28
CA PRO A 70 10.00 -7.45 0.76
C PRO A 70 11.33 -7.29 0.00
N GLN A 71 12.38 -7.99 0.42
CA GLN A 71 13.69 -7.92 -0.24
C GLN A 71 13.72 -8.68 -1.56
N SER A 72 13.12 -9.89 -1.63
CA SER A 72 13.03 -10.62 -2.89
C SER A 72 12.09 -9.95 -3.87
N PHE A 73 10.98 -9.35 -3.40
CA PHE A 73 10.08 -8.55 -4.23
C PHE A 73 10.80 -7.40 -4.94
N LEU A 74 11.60 -6.61 -4.22
CA LEU A 74 12.35 -5.49 -4.81
C LEU A 74 13.39 -5.92 -5.86
N ARG A 75 13.82 -7.19 -5.82
CA ARG A 75 14.77 -7.79 -6.77
C ARG A 75 14.09 -8.62 -7.85
N HIS A 76 12.77 -8.77 -7.79
CA HIS A 76 12.05 -9.69 -8.65
C HIS A 76 12.06 -9.23 -10.11
N PRO A 77 12.31 -10.11 -11.10
CA PRO A 77 12.36 -9.74 -12.52
C PRO A 77 11.08 -9.05 -13.01
N VAL A 78 9.92 -9.52 -12.58
CA VAL A 78 8.61 -8.91 -12.90
C VAL A 78 8.53 -7.46 -12.41
N VAL A 79 9.02 -7.19 -11.20
CA VAL A 79 9.04 -5.84 -10.62
C VAL A 79 10.03 -4.95 -11.38
N LYS A 80 11.22 -5.48 -11.71
CA LYS A 80 12.22 -4.74 -12.50
C LYS A 80 11.72 -4.39 -13.90
N SER A 81 11.11 -5.34 -14.60
CA SER A 81 10.52 -5.13 -15.92
C SER A 81 9.39 -4.09 -15.88
N TYR A 82 8.51 -4.16 -14.89
CA TYR A 82 7.46 -3.16 -14.69
C TYR A 82 8.05 -1.75 -14.42
N LEU A 83 9.06 -1.62 -13.56
CA LEU A 83 9.65 -0.33 -13.26
C LEU A 83 10.42 0.26 -14.45
N SER A 84 11.13 -0.56 -15.24
CA SER A 84 11.81 -0.10 -16.45
C SER A 84 10.83 0.32 -17.55
N SER A 85 9.69 -0.37 -17.70
CA SER A 85 8.66 0.04 -18.67
C SER A 85 7.88 1.28 -18.22
N ARG A 86 7.63 1.42 -16.91
CA ARG A 86 6.95 2.60 -16.33
C ARG A 86 7.82 3.85 -16.36
N PHE A 87 9.12 3.70 -16.14
CA PHE A 87 10.09 4.80 -16.06
C PHE A 87 11.27 4.56 -17.02
N PRO A 88 11.05 4.63 -18.35
CA PRO A 88 12.09 4.28 -19.33
C PRO A 88 13.28 5.24 -19.32
N MET A 89 13.10 6.46 -18.80
CA MET A 89 14.16 7.46 -18.68
C MET A 89 15.04 7.26 -17.43
N LEU A 90 14.66 6.37 -16.52
CA LEU A 90 15.41 6.08 -15.29
C LEU A 90 16.21 4.79 -15.44
N GLN A 91 17.53 4.91 -15.43
CA GLN A 91 18.45 3.77 -15.63
C GLN A 91 18.38 2.74 -14.47
N ASN A 92 17.99 3.19 -13.27
CA ASN A 92 17.92 2.37 -12.06
C ASN A 92 16.62 2.63 -11.29
N SER A 93 15.48 2.45 -11.97
CA SER A 93 14.18 2.67 -11.34
C SER A 93 13.96 1.77 -10.10
N MET A 94 13.47 2.42 -9.06
CA MET A 94 13.18 1.86 -7.75
C MET A 94 11.69 2.00 -7.44
N LEU A 95 11.20 1.18 -6.51
CA LEU A 95 9.80 1.26 -6.07
C LEU A 95 9.47 2.60 -5.40
N SER A 96 10.48 3.28 -4.86
CA SER A 96 10.35 4.65 -4.32
C SER A 96 10.01 5.69 -5.38
N ASP A 97 10.36 5.44 -6.65
CA ASP A 97 10.06 6.35 -7.76
C ASP A 97 8.57 6.33 -8.12
N LEU A 98 7.88 5.24 -7.78
CA LEU A 98 6.43 5.17 -7.83
C LEU A 98 5.80 6.00 -6.70
N HIS A 99 6.29 5.84 -5.48
CA HIS A 99 5.93 6.69 -4.35
C HIS A 99 6.91 6.54 -3.19
N ILE A 100 7.23 7.66 -2.51
CA ILE A 100 8.23 7.70 -1.44
C ILE A 100 7.90 6.76 -0.26
N SER A 101 6.62 6.54 0.03
CA SER A 101 6.18 5.63 1.10
C SER A 101 6.59 4.16 0.86
N LEU A 102 6.88 3.77 -0.39
CA LEU A 102 7.29 2.41 -0.76
C LEU A 102 8.79 2.17 -0.55
N SER A 103 9.56 3.21 -0.21
CA SER A 103 10.94 3.06 0.30
C SER A 103 10.96 2.32 1.65
N ASN A 104 9.88 2.41 2.42
CA ASN A 104 9.75 1.74 3.71
C ASN A 104 9.40 0.25 3.53
N ARG A 105 10.38 -0.62 3.79
CA ARG A 105 10.22 -2.08 3.67
C ARG A 105 9.16 -2.66 4.61
N SER A 106 8.96 -2.07 5.79
CA SER A 106 7.91 -2.51 6.72
C SER A 106 6.53 -2.18 6.17
N HIS A 107 6.37 -1.02 5.54
CA HIS A 107 5.13 -0.65 4.85
C HIS A 107 4.85 -1.57 3.66
N LEU A 108 5.87 -1.86 2.86
CA LEU A 108 5.79 -2.83 1.76
C LEU A 108 5.38 -4.23 2.24
N LYS A 109 5.94 -4.69 3.37
CA LYS A 109 5.59 -5.97 3.99
C LYS A 109 4.09 -6.06 4.29
N VAL A 110 3.46 -4.97 4.73
CA VAL A 110 2.02 -4.93 4.99
C VAL A 110 1.22 -5.19 3.72
N TYR A 111 1.57 -4.56 2.59
CA TYR A 111 0.89 -4.80 1.31
C TYR A 111 1.06 -6.25 0.83
N ILE A 112 2.30 -6.78 0.89
CA ILE A 112 2.57 -8.17 0.52
C ILE A 112 1.72 -9.12 1.37
N GLN A 113 1.70 -8.93 2.68
CA GLN A 113 0.92 -9.79 3.59
C GLN A 113 -0.58 -9.68 3.35
N ARG A 114 -1.08 -8.48 3.05
CA ARG A 114 -2.49 -8.27 2.70
C ARG A 114 -2.85 -9.08 1.46
N ILE A 115 -2.07 -8.99 0.39
CA ILE A 115 -2.33 -9.72 -0.86
C ILE A 115 -2.13 -11.23 -0.68
N LYS A 116 -1.12 -11.66 0.08
CA LYS A 116 -0.97 -13.07 0.47
C LYS A 116 -2.21 -13.64 1.13
N ARG A 117 -2.82 -12.91 2.08
CA ARG A 117 -4.06 -13.36 2.75
C ARG A 117 -5.25 -13.42 1.79
N THR A 118 -5.32 -12.51 0.82
CA THR A 118 -6.38 -12.52 -0.21
C THR A 118 -6.21 -13.69 -1.18
N CYS A 119 -4.97 -13.98 -1.61
CA CYS A 119 -4.68 -15.05 -2.57
C CYS A 119 -4.65 -16.44 -1.91
N PHE A 120 -4.18 -16.52 -0.66
CA PHE A 120 -3.99 -17.74 0.11
C PHE A 120 -4.73 -17.62 1.46
N PRO A 121 -6.07 -17.64 1.47
CA PRO A 121 -6.86 -17.47 2.69
C PRO A 121 -6.59 -18.58 3.73
N TRP A 122 -6.25 -19.78 3.27
CA TRP A 122 -5.90 -20.94 4.10
C TRP A 122 -4.40 -21.08 4.35
N GLY A 123 -3.62 -20.07 3.95
CA GLY A 123 -2.16 -20.07 4.02
C GLY A 123 -1.50 -20.88 2.92
N THR A 124 -0.16 -21.01 3.01
CA THR A 124 0.70 -21.68 2.03
C THR A 124 1.34 -22.97 2.59
N GLY A 125 1.02 -23.34 3.84
CA GLY A 125 1.48 -24.58 4.46
C GLY A 125 0.55 -25.77 4.20
N TRP A 126 0.67 -26.85 4.98
CA TRP A 126 -0.11 -28.10 4.84
C TRP A 126 -1.63 -27.89 4.74
N ASN A 127 -2.18 -26.99 5.57
CA ASN A 127 -3.60 -26.62 5.50
C ASN A 127 -3.96 -25.97 4.16
N GLY A 128 -3.06 -25.17 3.59
CA GLY A 128 -3.19 -24.57 2.26
C GLY A 128 -3.15 -25.60 1.14
N THR A 129 -2.33 -26.65 1.25
CA THR A 129 -2.28 -27.74 0.27
C THR A 129 -3.56 -28.58 0.30
N ILE A 130 -4.04 -28.94 1.49
CA ILE A 130 -5.25 -29.75 1.66
C ILE A 130 -6.49 -28.98 1.19
N PHE A 131 -6.72 -27.77 1.71
CA PHE A 131 -7.90 -26.96 1.32
C PHE A 131 -7.76 -26.33 -0.07
N GLY A 132 -6.53 -26.00 -0.50
CA GLY A 132 -6.23 -25.43 -1.80
C GLY A 132 -6.44 -26.42 -2.95
N LEU A 133 -6.17 -27.71 -2.76
CA LEU A 133 -6.49 -28.75 -3.76
C LEU A 133 -8.00 -28.87 -3.97
N PHE A 134 -8.81 -28.80 -2.90
CA PHE A 134 -10.28 -28.73 -3.05
C PHE A 134 -10.71 -27.47 -3.81
N TYR A 135 -10.16 -26.29 -3.50
CA TYR A 135 -10.55 -25.05 -4.17
C TYR A 135 -10.07 -24.95 -5.64
N THR A 136 -8.92 -25.53 -5.97
CA THR A 136 -8.36 -25.48 -7.34
C THR A 136 -9.15 -26.38 -8.29
N ILE A 137 -9.66 -27.52 -7.81
CA ILE A 137 -10.58 -28.38 -8.58
C ILE A 137 -11.89 -27.62 -8.90
N TYR A 138 -12.43 -26.84 -7.96
CA TYR A 138 -13.62 -26.02 -8.20
C TYR A 138 -13.36 -24.78 -9.07
N LYS A 139 -12.17 -24.17 -9.01
CA LYS A 139 -11.83 -22.95 -9.76
C LYS A 139 -11.43 -23.22 -11.22
N LEU A 140 -10.93 -24.42 -11.53
CA LEU A 140 -10.67 -24.87 -12.91
C LEU A 140 -11.96 -25.06 -13.73
N SER A 141 -13.12 -25.22 -13.08
CA SER A 141 -14.43 -25.32 -13.75
C SER A 141 -15.07 -23.96 -14.09
N HIS A 142 -14.53 -22.83 -13.62
CA HIS A 142 -15.17 -21.51 -13.76
C HIS A 142 -14.27 -20.40 -14.34
N CYS A 143 -13.16 -20.74 -14.98
CA CYS A 143 -12.35 -19.76 -15.72
C CYS A 143 -12.84 -19.58 -17.17
N LYS A 144 -14.03 -19.00 -17.31
CA LYS A 144 -14.53 -18.22 -18.46
C LYS A 144 -15.96 -17.83 -18.12
N ILE A 145 -16.18 -16.58 -17.73
CA ILE A 145 -17.28 -15.72 -18.21
C ILE A 145 -17.12 -14.38 -17.50
N GLN A 146 -16.91 -13.40 -18.35
CA GLN A 146 -16.99 -11.98 -18.11
C GLN A 146 -18.43 -11.63 -17.74
N CYS A 147 -18.66 -11.03 -16.56
CA CYS A 147 -19.92 -10.37 -16.25
C CYS A 147 -19.65 -8.98 -15.71
N TYR A 148 -20.03 -7.99 -16.53
CA TYR A 148 -20.23 -6.60 -16.13
C TYR A 148 -21.58 -6.44 -15.41
N ARG A 149 -21.63 -5.47 -14.49
CA ARG A 149 -22.81 -4.80 -13.87
C ARG A 149 -23.71 -5.67 -12.98
N THR A 150 -24.37 -5.12 -11.96
CA THR A 150 -24.96 -3.77 -11.79
C THR A 150 -24.22 -2.82 -10.86
#